data_AF-A0A3N5KRY7-F1
#
_entry.id   AF-A0A3N5KRY7-F1
#
_cell.length_a   1.000
_cell.length_b   1.000
_cell.length_c   1.000
_cell.angle_alpha   90.00
_cell.angle_beta   90.00
_cell.angle_gamma   90.00
#
_symmetry.space_group_name_H-M   'P 1'
#
loop_
_entity.id
_entity.type
_entity.pdbx_description
1 polymer ?
#
loop_
_entity_poly.entity_id
_entity_poly.type
_entity_poly.pdbx_seq_one_letter_code
_entity_poly.pdbx_strand_id
1 'polypeptide(L)'
;MPKKNVKSKHAPQMKQAAEHPVYNYILLLIFAVFLVFFTTNKLTNEDDYFWHLATGRYIVETGSIPSTDVFSFSTDGQHWLVTEWGWDVLTFSIFSVSGYTGLSALTTIVFALIFTAYVFVLRKFKVSYAVIILFSVLLCFGIFERVTPRPHIITYLFFVLLISALVNYKYFNRNTKSIYFLPFMFLLWANMHMGCVLGIILFAVFLLVELIIYLKPDKFSAKEIIPLTKQQFIKLLILFSLCCAVMLINPHGLITYYYAASSQVNMKMLQEAVMEWISPFNPRIFGKFHNVIYFIFLAGGFLILYYAKKKKDLLAAVLFLILALNSLRALRFTVDFLFITFIFFIAAVSYVLSVFKNEKIRFSINHGREVKLAVSAIIVILIISIPGNVLYHKYLTYSRFTGTGIDTEYYPEKMFNFIKENNIHNTGERPFNTFECGGYFLWNFPGKKDFFDSRDLNDFIMNEYQTILSKLPGYEKKIEDYNFDYAICVIPDIVSEPQIMKQTVISYFSQNPKVWKLVYWNDRSLLFVKNLPKFEKVISEHEYKYITPYNYCYQKNILEKGMEENIEYAKNELRNKVRDDPNSIFMRNIIQTYGKKLNVIYK
;
A
#
# COMPACT_ATOMS: atom_id res chain seq x y z
N MET A 1 -26.98 37.41 -72.27
CA MET A 1 -26.78 36.12 -71.56
C MET A 1 -25.71 36.31 -70.48
N PRO A 2 -25.98 35.97 -69.20
CA PRO A 2 -25.24 36.50 -68.07
C PRO A 2 -24.06 35.63 -67.61
N LYS A 3 -23.05 36.32 -67.07
CA LYS A 3 -21.86 35.81 -66.38
C LYS A 3 -22.26 34.93 -65.19
N LYS A 4 -21.80 33.67 -65.14
CA LYS A 4 -21.84 32.84 -63.93
C LYS A 4 -20.57 33.07 -63.11
N ASN A 5 -20.69 33.93 -62.10
CA ASN A 5 -19.79 34.01 -60.95
C ASN A 5 -19.75 32.66 -60.23
N VAL A 6 -18.63 31.95 -60.33
CA VAL A 6 -18.32 30.84 -59.43
C VAL A 6 -17.81 31.44 -58.12
N LYS A 7 -18.72 31.58 -57.15
CA LYS A 7 -18.39 31.92 -55.77
C LYS A 7 -17.40 30.89 -55.23
N SER A 8 -16.20 31.34 -54.85
CA SER A 8 -15.32 30.59 -53.97
C SER A 8 -16.05 30.36 -52.65
N LYS A 9 -16.40 29.11 -52.36
CA LYS A 9 -16.78 28.72 -50.99
C LYS A 9 -15.50 28.77 -50.15
N HIS A 10 -15.22 29.93 -49.56
CA HIS A 10 -14.37 29.97 -48.38
C HIS A 10 -15.00 29.05 -47.33
N ALA A 11 -14.34 27.93 -47.04
CA ALA A 11 -14.62 27.16 -45.84
C ALA A 11 -14.55 28.12 -44.65
N PRO A 12 -15.55 28.15 -43.74
CA PRO A 12 -15.49 29.01 -42.58
C PRO A 12 -14.26 28.59 -41.77
N GLN A 13 -13.26 29.47 -41.68
CA GLN A 13 -12.23 29.39 -40.67
C GLN A 13 -12.95 29.32 -39.32
N MET A 14 -12.99 28.12 -38.71
CA MET A 14 -13.38 27.98 -37.32
C MET A 14 -12.47 28.90 -36.53
N LYS A 15 -13.03 30.01 -36.02
CA LYS A 15 -12.40 30.87 -35.02
C LYS A 15 -11.75 29.95 -33.98
N GLN A 16 -10.47 30.18 -33.68
CA GLN A 16 -9.80 29.61 -32.50
C GLN A 16 -10.73 29.83 -31.30
N ALA A 17 -11.47 28.80 -30.92
CA ALA A 17 -12.39 28.90 -29.82
C ALA A 17 -11.55 29.09 -28.56
N ALA A 18 -11.85 30.13 -27.80
CA ALA A 18 -11.20 30.38 -26.53
C ALA A 18 -11.33 29.12 -25.66
N GLU A 19 -10.21 28.52 -25.26
CA GLU A 19 -10.23 27.60 -24.13
C GLU A 19 -10.99 28.30 -23.00
N HIS A 20 -11.91 27.61 -22.34
CA HIS A 20 -12.55 28.17 -21.16
C HIS A 20 -11.68 27.85 -19.93
N PRO A 21 -10.79 28.76 -19.48
CA PRO A 21 -9.82 28.46 -18.43
C PRO A 21 -10.51 28.18 -17.09
N VAL A 22 -11.63 28.85 -16.80
CA VAL A 22 -12.39 28.68 -15.56
C VAL A 22 -12.78 27.23 -15.34
N TYR A 23 -13.31 26.53 -16.36
CA TYR A 23 -13.68 25.11 -16.21
C TYR A 23 -12.46 24.19 -16.09
N ASN A 24 -11.28 24.58 -16.58
CA ASN A 24 -10.05 23.82 -16.32
C ASN A 24 -9.68 23.93 -14.84
N TYR A 25 -9.71 25.14 -14.27
CA TYR A 25 -9.40 25.35 -12.86
C TYR A 25 -10.42 24.67 -11.93
N ILE A 26 -11.71 24.75 -12.25
CA ILE A 26 -12.76 24.04 -11.51
C ILE A 26 -12.50 22.53 -11.53
N LEU A 27 -12.22 21.95 -12.70
CA LEU A 27 -11.94 20.52 -12.82
C LEU A 27 -10.69 20.10 -12.04
N LEU A 28 -9.61 20.89 -12.11
CA LEU A 28 -8.38 20.66 -11.35
C LEU A 28 -8.61 20.75 -9.84
N LEU A 29 -9.39 21.74 -9.38
CA LEU A 29 -9.75 21.90 -7.98
C LEU A 29 -10.59 20.72 -7.48
N ILE A 30 -11.62 20.32 -8.23
CA ILE A 30 -12.46 19.17 -7.90
C ILE A 30 -11.62 17.88 -7.85
N PHE A 31 -10.69 17.71 -8.79
CA PHE A 31 -9.78 16.56 -8.76
C PHE A 31 -8.80 16.61 -7.57
N ALA A 32 -8.30 17.79 -7.21
CA ALA A 32 -7.46 17.95 -6.02
C ALA A 32 -8.23 17.59 -4.74
N VAL A 33 -9.48 18.04 -4.61
CA VAL A 33 -10.37 17.63 -3.51
C VAL A 33 -10.59 16.12 -3.52
N PHE A 34 -10.87 15.53 -4.68
CA PHE A 34 -10.97 14.07 -4.82
C PHE A 34 -9.71 13.36 -4.32
N LEU A 35 -8.51 13.81 -4.68
CA LEU A 35 -7.26 13.22 -4.20
C LEU A 35 -7.13 13.30 -2.68
N VAL A 36 -7.51 14.43 -2.06
CA VAL A 36 -7.51 14.55 -0.59
C VAL A 36 -8.40 13.47 0.03
N PHE A 37 -9.66 13.37 -0.40
CA PHE A 37 -10.58 12.36 0.13
C PHE A 37 -10.13 10.93 -0.17
N PHE A 38 -9.62 10.67 -1.38
CA PHE A 38 -9.21 9.35 -1.83
C PHE A 38 -7.96 8.82 -1.11
N THR A 39 -7.04 9.72 -0.72
CA THR A 39 -5.78 9.37 -0.03
C THR A 39 -5.88 9.45 1.49
N THR A 40 -6.87 10.16 2.03
CA THR A 40 -7.11 10.29 3.48
C THR A 40 -7.91 9.10 3.99
N ASN A 41 -7.20 7.98 4.20
CA ASN A 41 -7.76 6.76 4.76
C ASN A 41 -7.09 6.41 6.09
N LYS A 42 -7.87 5.82 6.99
CA LYS A 42 -7.34 5.19 8.19
C LYS A 42 -6.44 4.05 7.79
N LEU A 43 -5.33 3.91 8.50
CA LEU A 43 -4.43 2.78 8.36
C LEU A 43 -5.19 1.52 8.75
N THR A 44 -5.26 0.57 7.83
CA THR A 44 -6.01 -0.68 7.97
C THR A 44 -5.25 -1.74 7.19
N ASN A 45 -5.13 -2.96 7.75
CA ASN A 45 -4.59 -4.10 7.01
C ASN A 45 -3.19 -3.88 6.43
N GLU A 46 -2.30 -3.30 7.25
CA GLU A 46 -0.94 -2.96 6.88
C GLU A 46 0.03 -3.28 8.03
N ASP A 47 0.70 -4.42 7.95
CA ASP A 47 1.53 -4.94 9.05
C ASP A 47 2.89 -4.22 9.13
N ASP A 48 3.38 -3.72 7.98
CA ASP A 48 4.73 -3.16 7.89
C ASP A 48 4.87 -1.73 8.43
N TYR A 49 3.74 -1.03 8.53
CA TYR A 49 3.73 0.39 8.83
C TYR A 49 4.40 0.73 10.18
N PHE A 50 4.16 -0.08 11.20
CA PHE A 50 4.58 0.26 12.56
C PHE A 50 6.04 -0.09 12.85
N TRP A 51 6.60 -1.12 12.22
CA TRP A 51 8.03 -1.38 12.37
C TRP A 51 8.87 -0.32 11.65
N HIS A 52 8.41 0.25 10.53
CA HIS A 52 9.04 1.42 9.91
C HIS A 52 9.09 2.62 10.88
N LEU A 53 7.97 2.92 11.54
CA LEU A 53 7.92 3.99 12.55
C LEU A 53 8.82 3.70 13.75
N ALA A 54 8.84 2.46 14.25
CA ALA A 54 9.72 2.04 15.33
C ALA A 54 11.20 2.14 14.94
N THR A 55 11.54 1.79 13.70
CA THR A 55 12.90 1.90 13.15
C THR A 55 13.31 3.37 13.03
N GLY A 56 12.41 4.23 12.54
CA GLY A 56 12.64 5.68 12.48
C GLY A 56 12.87 6.29 13.86
N ARG A 57 12.08 5.86 14.86
CA ARG A 57 12.27 6.24 16.26
C ARG A 57 13.65 5.82 16.76
N TYR A 58 14.02 4.56 16.55
CA TYR A 58 15.32 4.01 16.95
C TYR A 58 16.48 4.81 16.34
N ILE A 59 16.42 5.11 15.04
CA ILE A 59 17.49 5.85 14.35
C ILE A 59 17.60 7.28 14.89
N VAL A 60 16.48 7.96 15.11
CA VAL A 60 16.48 9.34 15.64
C VAL A 60 16.96 9.41 17.09
N GLU A 61 16.57 8.44 17.92
CA GLU A 61 16.94 8.40 19.35
C GLU A 61 18.40 7.97 19.56
N THR A 62 18.90 7.01 18.78
CA THR A 62 20.25 6.46 18.95
C THR A 62 21.31 7.14 18.07
N GLY A 63 20.90 7.84 17.01
CA GLY A 63 21.80 8.37 15.99
C GLY A 63 22.47 7.30 15.12
N SER A 64 21.98 6.06 15.15
CA SER A 64 22.58 4.92 14.46
C SER A 64 21.56 4.12 13.64
N ILE A 65 21.97 3.64 12.47
CA ILE A 65 21.17 2.73 11.65
C ILE A 65 21.51 1.31 12.09
N PRO A 66 20.51 0.50 12.51
CA PRO A 66 20.79 -0.83 13.01
C PRO A 66 21.27 -1.75 11.88
N SER A 67 22.33 -2.51 12.15
CA SER A 67 22.88 -3.55 11.25
C SER A 67 22.49 -4.97 11.68
N THR A 68 21.83 -5.08 12.82
CA THR A 68 21.31 -6.32 13.39
C THR A 68 19.90 -6.10 13.92
N ASP A 69 19.16 -7.17 14.10
CA ASP A 69 17.85 -7.10 14.71
C ASP A 69 17.96 -6.66 16.18
N VAL A 70 17.21 -5.60 16.50
CA VAL A 70 17.09 -5.00 17.83
C VAL A 70 15.69 -5.16 18.41
N PHE A 71 14.75 -5.69 17.62
CA PHE A 71 13.31 -5.65 17.89
C PHE A 71 12.71 -7.00 18.24
N SER A 72 13.22 -8.12 17.72
CA SER A 72 12.69 -9.45 18.09
C SER A 72 13.69 -10.23 18.94
N PHE A 73 13.19 -10.96 19.94
CA PHE A 73 14.07 -11.79 20.78
C PHE A 73 14.39 -13.15 20.14
N SER A 74 13.57 -13.59 19.18
CA SER A 74 13.76 -14.85 18.44
C SER A 74 14.86 -14.76 17.38
N THR A 75 15.09 -13.55 16.86
CA THR A 75 16.11 -13.20 15.88
C THR A 75 17.14 -12.21 16.44
N ASP A 76 17.28 -12.14 17.76
CA ASP A 76 18.15 -11.16 18.42
C ASP A 76 19.59 -11.22 17.90
N GLY A 77 20.13 -10.07 17.48
CA GLY A 77 21.48 -9.97 16.94
C GLY A 77 21.67 -10.55 15.54
N GLN A 78 20.63 -11.09 14.90
CA GLN A 78 20.71 -11.54 13.50
C GLN A 78 20.94 -10.34 12.58
N HIS A 79 21.70 -10.54 11.50
CA HIS A 79 22.01 -9.47 10.56
C HIS A 79 20.74 -8.95 9.87
N TRP A 80 20.50 -7.65 9.98
CA TRP A 80 19.36 -6.97 9.36
C TRP A 80 19.85 -5.69 8.69
N LEU A 81 19.63 -5.60 7.37
CA LEU A 81 20.05 -4.45 6.58
C LEU A 81 18.85 -3.54 6.32
N VAL A 82 18.80 -2.40 7.01
CA VAL A 82 17.74 -1.40 6.84
C VAL A 82 17.94 -0.64 5.52
N THR A 83 17.31 -1.13 4.44
CA THR A 83 17.41 -0.52 3.11
C THR A 83 16.65 0.80 2.99
N GLU A 84 15.70 1.07 3.90
CA GLU A 84 14.70 2.14 3.80
C GLU A 84 14.81 3.17 4.92
N TRP A 85 16.00 3.28 5.53
CA TRP A 85 16.25 4.12 6.70
C TRP A 85 15.83 5.59 6.53
N GLY A 86 16.00 6.15 5.32
CA GLY A 86 15.61 7.53 5.04
C GLY A 86 14.10 7.74 5.05
N TRP A 87 13.34 6.71 4.66
CA TRP A 87 11.88 6.69 4.79
C TRP A 87 11.47 6.57 6.25
N ASP A 88 12.12 5.69 7.01
CA ASP A 88 11.84 5.47 8.43
C ASP A 88 12.03 6.77 9.22
N VAL A 89 13.16 7.45 9.03
CA VAL A 89 13.44 8.74 9.66
C VAL A 89 12.43 9.81 9.23
N LEU A 90 12.11 9.91 7.94
CA LEU A 90 11.15 10.90 7.43
C LEU A 90 9.76 10.71 8.05
N THR A 91 9.25 9.47 8.05
CA THR A 91 7.91 9.17 8.55
C THR A 91 7.81 9.32 10.05
N PHE A 92 8.80 8.86 10.81
CA PHE A 92 8.83 9.09 12.25
C PHE A 92 8.90 10.59 12.58
N SER A 93 9.72 11.36 11.86
CA SER A 93 9.82 12.80 12.08
C SER A 93 8.48 13.51 11.85
N ILE A 94 7.77 13.19 10.76
CA ILE A 94 6.44 13.75 10.48
C ILE A 94 5.42 13.32 11.54
N PHE A 95 5.46 12.04 11.94
CA PHE A 95 4.61 11.52 13.00
C PHE A 95 4.83 12.28 14.32
N SER A 96 6.08 12.55 14.69
CA SER A 96 6.42 13.21 15.96
C SER A 96 5.81 14.61 16.09
N VAL A 97 5.58 15.31 14.97
CA VAL A 97 5.02 16.67 14.94
C VAL A 97 3.50 16.68 14.81
N SER A 98 2.93 15.74 14.05
CA SER A 98 1.53 15.84 13.60
C SER A 98 0.75 14.52 13.61
N GLY A 99 1.33 13.48 14.23
CA GLY A 99 0.75 12.15 14.35
C GLY A 99 0.40 11.52 13.01
N TYR A 100 -0.61 10.65 13.03
CA TYR A 100 -1.09 9.96 11.83
C TYR A 100 -1.67 10.92 10.78
N THR A 101 -2.22 12.07 11.18
CA THR A 101 -2.72 13.09 10.24
C THR A 101 -1.60 13.63 9.35
N GLY A 102 -0.41 13.84 9.89
CA GLY A 102 0.78 14.21 9.11
C GLY A 102 1.14 13.20 8.04
N LEU A 103 1.02 11.92 8.36
CA LEU A 103 1.35 10.83 7.43
C LEU A 103 0.27 10.63 6.36
N SER A 104 -1.01 10.84 6.69
CA SER A 104 -2.05 10.99 5.68
C SER A 104 -1.76 12.17 4.76
N ALA A 105 -1.38 13.33 5.30
CA ALA A 105 -1.02 14.51 4.51
C ALA A 105 0.20 14.26 3.61
N LEU A 106 1.25 13.57 4.10
CA LEU A 106 2.40 13.14 3.29
C LEU A 106 1.94 12.32 2.09
N THR A 107 1.07 11.34 2.30
CA THR A 107 0.51 10.50 1.24
C THR A 107 -0.23 11.36 0.21
N THR A 108 -1.11 12.25 0.66
CA THR A 108 -1.82 13.19 -0.22
C THR A 108 -0.87 14.07 -1.03
N ILE A 109 0.17 14.63 -0.41
CA ILE A 109 1.16 15.48 -1.07
C ILE A 109 1.91 14.69 -2.15
N VAL A 110 2.38 13.48 -1.84
CA VAL A 110 3.09 12.61 -2.80
C VAL A 110 2.22 12.32 -4.03
N PHE A 111 0.96 11.92 -3.83
CA PHE A 111 0.03 11.67 -4.93
C PHE A 111 -0.33 12.94 -5.70
N ALA A 112 -0.51 14.07 -5.03
CA ALA A 112 -0.74 15.36 -5.68
C ALA A 112 0.45 15.77 -6.58
N LEU A 113 1.68 15.53 -6.12
CA LEU A 113 2.90 15.75 -6.92
C LEU A 113 2.95 14.83 -8.14
N ILE A 114 2.62 13.54 -7.97
CA ILE A 114 2.52 12.57 -9.08
C ILE A 114 1.56 13.07 -10.16
N PHE A 115 0.32 13.39 -9.79
CA PHE A 115 -0.68 13.79 -10.78
C PHE A 115 -0.39 15.18 -11.37
N THR A 116 0.23 16.08 -10.60
CA THR A 116 0.70 17.36 -11.13
C THR A 116 1.79 17.18 -12.19
N ALA A 117 2.76 16.27 -11.96
CA ALA A 117 3.78 15.94 -12.93
C ALA A 117 3.16 15.36 -14.22
N TYR A 118 2.15 14.49 -14.10
CA TYR A 118 1.40 14.00 -15.26
C TYR A 118 0.67 15.11 -16.00
N VAL A 119 -0.05 16.00 -15.31
CA VAL A 119 -0.73 17.14 -15.95
C VAL A 119 0.29 17.98 -16.72
N PHE A 120 1.42 18.33 -16.10
CA PHE A 120 2.45 19.16 -16.72
C PHE A 120 3.02 18.53 -18.00
N VAL A 121 3.37 17.24 -17.97
CA VAL A 121 3.96 16.56 -19.14
C VAL A 121 2.92 16.26 -20.22
N LEU A 122 1.71 15.85 -19.86
CA LEU A 122 0.65 15.50 -20.81
C LEU A 122 0.06 16.74 -21.50
N ARG A 123 0.05 17.91 -20.85
CA ARG A 123 -0.33 19.17 -21.52
C ARG A 123 0.65 19.56 -22.63
N LYS A 124 1.92 19.16 -22.56
CA LYS A 124 2.87 19.35 -23.68
C LYS A 124 2.52 18.50 -24.90
N PHE A 125 1.94 17.32 -24.69
CA PHE A 125 1.32 16.50 -25.75
C PHE A 125 -0.04 17.05 -26.22
N LYS A 126 -0.44 18.25 -25.77
CA LYS A 126 -1.73 18.91 -26.09
C LYS A 126 -2.96 18.09 -25.69
N VAL A 127 -2.81 17.18 -24.72
CA VAL A 127 -3.92 16.38 -24.17
C VAL A 127 -4.85 17.30 -23.37
N SER A 128 -6.17 17.22 -23.52
CA SER A 128 -7.10 18.06 -22.75
C SER A 128 -7.11 17.70 -21.26
N TYR A 129 -7.38 18.69 -20.39
CA TYR A 129 -7.51 18.46 -18.95
C TYR A 129 -8.56 17.40 -18.62
N ALA A 130 -9.69 17.38 -19.36
CA ALA A 130 -10.74 16.39 -19.17
C ALA A 130 -10.23 14.95 -19.36
N VAL A 131 -9.44 14.71 -20.42
CA VAL A 131 -8.86 13.38 -20.68
C VAL A 131 -7.83 13.03 -19.61
N ILE A 132 -6.92 13.95 -19.27
CA ILE A 132 -5.91 13.70 -18.23
C ILE A 132 -6.58 13.31 -16.91
N ILE A 133 -7.55 14.10 -16.46
CA ILE A 133 -8.20 13.90 -15.17
C ILE A 133 -9.08 12.64 -15.17
N LEU A 134 -9.86 12.38 -16.22
CA LEU A 134 -10.68 11.17 -16.32
C LEU A 134 -9.83 9.91 -16.16
N PHE A 135 -8.73 9.81 -16.91
CA PHE A 135 -7.85 8.65 -16.81
C PHE A 135 -7.00 8.65 -15.54
N SER A 136 -6.73 9.81 -14.92
CA SER A 136 -6.08 9.86 -13.61
C SER A 136 -6.99 9.28 -12.51
N VAL A 137 -8.30 9.53 -12.58
CA VAL A 137 -9.29 8.90 -11.70
C VAL A 137 -9.33 7.39 -11.94
N LEU A 138 -9.30 6.93 -13.21
CA LEU A 138 -9.18 5.50 -13.50
C LEU A 138 -7.88 4.91 -12.95
N LEU A 139 -6.75 5.60 -13.10
CA LEU A 139 -5.48 5.18 -12.52
C LEU A 139 -5.57 5.04 -10.99
N CYS A 140 -6.20 6.00 -10.29
CA CYS A 140 -6.43 5.92 -8.84
C CYS A 140 -7.12 4.60 -8.46
N PHE A 141 -8.14 4.18 -9.21
CA PHE A 141 -8.80 2.90 -8.99
C PHE A 141 -7.96 1.67 -9.35
N GLY A 142 -7.03 1.77 -10.29
CA GLY A 142 -6.10 0.68 -10.60
C GLY A 142 -5.06 0.45 -9.51
N ILE A 143 -4.72 1.49 -8.74
CA ILE A 143 -3.65 1.46 -7.74
C ILE A 143 -4.18 1.50 -6.29
N PHE A 144 -5.49 1.43 -6.10
CA PHE A 144 -6.11 1.88 -4.84
C PHE A 144 -5.56 1.13 -3.61
N GLU A 145 -5.21 -0.15 -3.73
CA GLU A 145 -4.67 -1.00 -2.66
C GLU A 145 -3.26 -0.56 -2.20
N ARG A 146 -2.53 0.22 -3.03
CA ARG A 146 -1.18 0.72 -2.72
C ARG A 146 -1.15 2.16 -2.24
N VAL A 147 -2.31 2.75 -1.96
CA VAL A 147 -2.44 4.10 -1.42
C VAL A 147 -2.34 4.04 0.10
N THR A 148 -1.14 3.74 0.58
CA THR A 148 -0.78 3.66 2.01
C THR A 148 0.55 4.39 2.22
N PRO A 149 0.78 5.01 3.40
CA PRO A 149 2.05 5.65 3.74
C PRO A 149 3.13 4.58 3.95
N ARG A 150 3.66 4.07 2.84
CA ARG A 150 4.76 3.11 2.75
C ARG A 150 5.83 3.61 1.79
N PRO A 151 7.08 3.13 1.91
CA PRO A 151 8.19 3.68 1.13
C PRO A 151 8.01 3.57 -0.40
N HIS A 152 7.18 2.63 -0.87
CA HIS A 152 6.85 2.50 -2.29
C HIS A 152 6.19 3.75 -2.89
N ILE A 153 5.49 4.60 -2.12
CA ILE A 153 4.85 5.82 -2.68
C ILE A 153 5.90 6.81 -3.21
N ILE A 154 7.07 6.87 -2.57
CA ILE A 154 8.21 7.69 -3.01
C ILE A 154 8.77 7.13 -4.33
N THR A 155 8.79 5.81 -4.47
CA THR A 155 9.17 5.14 -5.72
C THR A 155 8.21 5.48 -6.86
N TYR A 156 6.91 5.52 -6.61
CA TYR A 156 5.94 5.93 -7.63
C TYR A 156 6.13 7.39 -8.05
N LEU A 157 6.38 8.29 -7.09
CA LEU A 157 6.75 9.67 -7.40
C LEU A 157 8.00 9.76 -8.27
N PHE A 158 9.07 9.05 -7.89
CA PHE A 158 10.31 9.08 -8.66
C PHE A 158 10.22 8.38 -10.02
N PHE A 159 9.40 7.34 -10.19
CA PHE A 159 9.08 6.80 -11.52
C PHE A 159 8.46 7.87 -12.41
N VAL A 160 7.44 8.57 -11.90
CA VAL A 160 6.72 9.59 -12.66
C VAL A 160 7.61 10.78 -12.97
N LEU A 161 8.44 11.23 -12.04
CA LEU A 161 9.41 12.31 -12.27
C LEU A 161 10.50 11.90 -13.26
N LEU A 162 11.05 10.68 -13.14
CA LEU A 162 12.04 10.14 -14.07
C LEU A 162 11.47 10.10 -15.48
N ILE A 163 10.34 9.43 -15.69
CA ILE A 163 9.76 9.29 -17.02
C ILE A 163 9.34 10.65 -17.58
N SER A 164 8.81 11.56 -16.75
CA SER A 164 8.46 12.92 -17.18
C SER A 164 9.68 13.72 -17.61
N ALA A 165 10.81 13.58 -16.92
CA ALA A 165 12.07 14.21 -17.30
C ALA A 165 12.62 13.65 -18.62
N LEU A 166 12.61 12.33 -18.78
CA LEU A 166 13.08 11.64 -20.00
C LEU A 166 12.18 11.95 -21.21
N VAL A 167 10.86 11.93 -21.03
CA VAL A 167 9.87 12.32 -22.03
C VAL A 167 10.03 13.80 -22.39
N ASN A 168 10.16 14.69 -21.40
CA ASN A 168 10.40 16.11 -21.65
C ASN A 168 11.67 16.34 -22.47
N TYR A 169 12.74 15.66 -22.11
CA TYR A 169 13.99 15.69 -22.85
C TYR A 169 13.82 15.18 -24.29
N LYS A 170 13.17 14.03 -24.46
CA LYS A 170 13.05 13.35 -25.77
C LYS A 170 12.15 14.07 -26.76
N TYR A 171 10.93 14.41 -26.35
CA TYR A 171 9.88 14.84 -27.28
C TYR A 171 9.73 16.36 -27.40
N PHE A 172 10.27 17.14 -26.45
CA PHE A 172 9.99 18.57 -26.38
C PHE A 172 11.24 19.45 -26.35
N ASN A 173 12.20 19.15 -25.47
CA ASN A 173 13.38 19.99 -25.31
C ASN A 173 14.63 19.21 -24.87
N ARG A 174 15.50 18.89 -25.83
CA ARG A 174 16.80 18.21 -25.59
C ARG A 174 17.81 19.05 -24.78
N ASN A 175 17.53 20.34 -24.56
CA ASN A 175 18.32 21.23 -23.72
C ASN A 175 17.68 21.49 -22.35
N THR A 176 16.64 20.75 -21.98
CA THR A 176 15.99 20.91 -20.67
C THR A 176 16.98 20.72 -19.53
N LYS A 177 16.88 21.58 -18.50
CA LYS A 177 17.71 21.46 -17.28
C LYS A 177 17.18 20.41 -16.30
N SER A 178 15.94 19.93 -16.49
CA SER A 178 15.31 18.96 -15.58
C SER A 178 16.08 17.65 -15.42
N ILE A 179 16.82 17.21 -16.45
CA ILE A 179 17.60 15.97 -16.40
C ILE A 179 18.83 16.05 -15.47
N TYR A 180 19.29 17.25 -15.13
CA TYR A 180 20.42 17.41 -14.21
C TYR A 180 20.03 17.16 -12.74
N PHE A 181 18.73 17.13 -12.45
CA PHE A 181 18.22 16.76 -11.13
C PHE A 181 18.25 15.24 -10.89
N LEU A 182 18.38 14.42 -11.96
CA LEU A 182 18.30 12.96 -11.86
C LEU A 182 19.31 12.35 -10.86
N PRO A 183 20.60 12.73 -10.82
CA PRO A 183 21.52 12.18 -9.83
C PRO A 183 21.07 12.45 -8.39
N PHE A 184 20.66 13.69 -8.08
CA PHE A 184 20.15 14.02 -6.74
C PHE A 184 18.87 13.23 -6.41
N MET A 185 17.97 13.06 -7.38
CA MET A 185 16.79 12.23 -7.20
C MET A 185 17.16 10.77 -6.90
N PHE A 186 18.11 10.18 -7.62
CA PHE A 186 18.58 8.80 -7.38
C PHE A 186 19.30 8.65 -6.05
N LEU A 187 20.02 9.67 -5.59
CA LEU A 187 20.63 9.71 -4.26
C LEU A 187 19.56 9.60 -3.17
N LEU A 188 18.50 10.42 -3.25
CA LEU A 188 17.39 10.34 -2.31
C LEU A 188 16.66 9.00 -2.41
N TRP A 189 16.42 8.53 -3.64
CA TRP A 189 15.69 7.29 -3.89
C TRP A 189 16.38 6.06 -3.32
N ALA A 190 17.71 5.96 -3.48
CA ALA A 190 18.51 4.85 -2.97
C ALA A 190 18.49 4.71 -1.44
N ASN A 191 18.14 5.78 -0.73
CA ASN A 191 18.03 5.80 0.73
C ASN A 191 16.57 5.74 1.22
N MET A 192 15.59 5.71 0.30
CA MET A 192 14.16 5.73 0.62
C MET A 192 13.46 4.41 0.27
N HIS A 193 13.76 3.81 -0.88
CA HIS A 193 13.13 2.56 -1.32
C HIS A 193 13.91 1.89 -2.46
N MET A 194 13.94 0.56 -2.48
CA MET A 194 14.70 -0.23 -3.46
C MET A 194 14.16 -0.21 -4.90
N GLY A 195 13.00 0.42 -5.11
CA GLY A 195 12.45 0.73 -6.43
C GLY A 195 13.39 1.54 -7.32
N CYS A 196 14.43 2.17 -6.74
CA CYS A 196 15.51 2.83 -7.49
C CYS A 196 16.22 1.90 -8.48
N VAL A 197 16.28 0.59 -8.21
CA VAL A 197 16.85 -0.41 -9.13
C VAL A 197 16.02 -0.50 -10.42
N LEU A 198 14.69 -0.55 -10.32
CA LEU A 198 13.84 -0.49 -11.50
C LEU A 198 13.97 0.88 -12.18
N GLY A 199 14.12 1.96 -11.42
CA GLY A 199 14.37 3.31 -11.93
C GLY A 199 15.60 3.38 -12.83
N ILE A 200 16.73 2.83 -12.39
CA ILE A 200 17.97 2.86 -13.17
C ILE A 200 17.88 1.92 -14.38
N ILE A 201 17.16 0.79 -14.27
CA ILE A 201 16.85 -0.07 -15.42
C ILE A 201 16.01 0.69 -16.47
N LEU A 202 15.02 1.47 -16.07
CA LEU A 202 14.23 2.30 -17.01
C LEU A 202 15.11 3.33 -17.73
N PHE A 203 16.05 3.96 -17.01
CA PHE A 203 17.00 4.88 -17.62
C PHE A 203 17.96 4.15 -18.57
N ALA A 204 18.42 2.95 -18.22
CA ALA A 204 19.22 2.11 -19.11
C ALA A 204 18.45 1.73 -20.40
N VAL A 205 17.18 1.33 -20.29
CA VAL A 205 16.32 1.05 -21.45
C VAL A 205 16.16 2.29 -22.33
N PHE A 206 15.97 3.47 -21.72
CA PHE A 206 15.93 4.73 -22.46
C PHE A 206 17.24 4.99 -23.23
N LEU A 207 18.39 4.82 -22.59
CA LEU A 207 19.70 4.97 -23.23
C LEU A 207 19.88 4.01 -24.40
N LEU A 208 19.52 2.74 -24.22
CA LEU A 208 19.62 1.71 -25.27
C LEU A 208 18.73 2.05 -26.46
N VAL A 209 17.50 2.51 -26.21
CA VAL A 209 16.59 2.95 -27.27
C VAL A 209 17.16 4.17 -28.01
N GLU A 210 17.68 5.17 -27.30
CA GLU A 210 18.29 6.34 -27.95
C GLU A 210 19.56 5.98 -28.72
N LEU A 211 20.34 4.99 -28.27
CA LEU A 211 21.48 4.45 -29.01
C LEU A 211 21.02 3.78 -30.32
N ILE A 212 19.97 2.96 -30.28
CA ILE A 212 19.41 2.32 -31.48
C ILE A 212 18.92 3.38 -32.48
N ILE A 213 18.24 4.43 -32.00
CA ILE A 213 17.77 5.54 -32.84
C ILE A 213 18.96 6.31 -33.43
N TYR A 214 20.00 6.58 -32.64
CA TYR A 214 21.23 7.22 -33.10
C TYR A 214 21.91 6.43 -34.22
N LEU A 215 21.97 5.09 -34.10
CA LEU A 215 22.60 4.22 -35.10
C LEU A 215 21.71 3.97 -36.34
N LYS A 216 20.38 4.08 -36.21
CA LYS A 216 19.42 3.75 -37.28
C LYS A 216 18.28 4.79 -37.37
N PRO A 217 18.60 6.08 -37.66
CA PRO A 217 17.62 7.17 -37.60
C PRO A 217 16.45 6.98 -38.58
N ASP A 218 16.67 6.48 -39.79
CA ASP A 218 15.61 6.36 -40.81
C ASP A 218 14.51 5.34 -40.43
N LYS A 219 14.89 4.31 -39.66
CA LYS A 219 13.97 3.24 -39.24
C LYS A 219 13.15 3.63 -38.01
N PHE A 220 13.76 4.31 -37.04
CA PHE A 220 13.18 4.50 -35.71
C PHE A 220 13.03 5.97 -35.28
N SER A 221 13.19 6.90 -36.21
CA SER A 221 12.96 8.34 -35.98
C SER A 221 12.00 8.91 -37.02
N ALA A 222 11.11 9.80 -36.56
CA ALA A 222 10.26 10.62 -37.40
C ALA A 222 10.78 12.07 -37.41
N LYS A 223 10.31 12.93 -38.33
CA LYS A 223 10.68 14.37 -38.33
C LYS A 223 10.41 15.06 -36.99
N GLU A 224 9.40 14.60 -36.25
CA GLU A 224 9.01 15.13 -34.94
C GLU A 224 9.90 14.61 -33.80
N ILE A 225 10.54 13.44 -33.95
CA ILE A 225 11.39 12.82 -32.93
C ILE A 225 12.80 12.79 -33.48
N ILE A 226 13.60 13.79 -33.10
CA ILE A 226 14.94 13.97 -33.67
C ILE A 226 15.93 13.06 -32.92
N PRO A 227 16.81 12.33 -33.65
CA PRO A 227 17.92 11.57 -33.06
C PRO A 227 18.85 12.47 -32.23
N LEU A 228 19.54 11.87 -31.27
CA LEU A 228 20.53 12.58 -30.47
C LEU A 228 21.77 12.96 -31.27
N THR A 229 22.40 14.07 -30.90
CA THR A 229 23.78 14.34 -31.29
C THR A 229 24.74 13.51 -30.43
N LYS A 230 25.97 13.27 -30.91
CA LYS A 230 27.02 12.59 -30.14
C LYS A 230 27.24 13.23 -28.75
N GLN A 231 27.26 14.56 -28.69
CA GLN A 231 27.43 15.31 -27.44
C GLN A 231 26.26 15.09 -26.47
N GLN A 232 25.03 15.09 -26.97
CA GLN A 232 23.84 14.82 -26.16
C GLN A 232 23.80 13.38 -25.63
N PHE A 233 24.22 12.42 -26.46
CA PHE A 233 24.32 11.02 -26.02
C PHE A 233 25.39 10.84 -24.94
N ILE A 234 26.59 11.40 -25.12
CA ILE A 234 27.66 11.37 -24.10
C ILE A 234 27.17 12.02 -22.79
N LYS A 235 26.50 13.17 -22.88
CA LYS A 235 25.92 13.84 -21.71
C LYS A 235 24.93 12.95 -20.96
N LEU A 236 24.04 12.24 -21.67
CA LEU A 236 23.11 11.30 -21.03
C LEU A 236 23.85 10.11 -20.39
N LEU A 237 24.89 9.60 -21.05
CA LEU A 237 25.72 8.53 -20.51
C LEU A 237 26.41 8.96 -19.20
N ILE A 238 26.98 10.17 -19.17
CA ILE A 238 27.56 10.76 -17.96
C ILE A 238 26.50 10.87 -16.86
N LEU A 239 25.30 11.37 -17.17
CA LEU A 239 24.22 11.48 -16.19
C LEU A 239 23.78 10.12 -15.64
N PHE A 240 23.68 9.11 -16.50
CA PHE A 240 23.38 7.75 -16.08
C PHE A 240 24.48 7.19 -15.17
N SER A 241 25.75 7.33 -15.54
CA SER A 241 26.88 6.92 -14.70
C SER A 241 26.89 7.63 -13.35
N LEU A 242 26.57 8.93 -13.32
CA LEU A 242 26.41 9.68 -12.08
C LEU A 242 25.25 9.15 -11.24
N CYS A 243 24.10 8.81 -11.84
CA CYS A 243 22.99 8.18 -11.13
C CYS A 243 23.39 6.83 -10.52
N CYS A 244 24.10 5.99 -11.26
CA CYS A 244 24.64 4.73 -10.73
C CYS A 244 25.64 4.96 -9.58
N ALA A 245 26.49 5.98 -9.68
CA ALA A 245 27.49 6.28 -8.66
C ALA A 245 26.85 6.80 -7.36
N VAL A 246 25.90 7.73 -7.44
CA VAL A 246 25.25 8.31 -6.26
C VAL A 246 24.30 7.34 -5.56
N MET A 247 23.79 6.32 -6.28
CA MET A 247 23.07 5.20 -5.67
C MET A 247 23.94 4.46 -4.62
N LEU A 248 25.26 4.43 -4.80
CA LEU A 248 26.19 3.82 -3.84
C LEU A 248 26.40 4.66 -2.58
N ILE A 249 25.90 5.90 -2.54
CA ILE A 249 25.92 6.74 -1.34
C ILE A 249 24.72 6.35 -0.48
N ASN A 250 24.88 5.24 0.22
CA ASN A 250 23.97 4.72 1.24
C ASN A 250 24.80 3.97 2.30
N PRO A 251 24.25 3.66 3.50
CA PRO A 251 25.03 3.12 4.62
C PRO A 251 25.86 1.86 4.32
N HIS A 252 25.44 1.05 3.35
CA HIS A 252 26.11 -0.22 3.01
C HIS A 252 26.59 -0.29 1.55
N GLY A 253 26.53 0.83 0.81
CA GLY A 253 26.99 0.93 -0.58
C GLY A 253 26.43 -0.15 -1.51
N LEU A 254 27.32 -0.97 -2.06
CA LEU A 254 26.96 -2.07 -2.98
C LEU A 254 26.26 -3.24 -2.28
N ILE A 255 26.53 -3.46 -1.00
CA ILE A 255 25.98 -4.60 -0.24
C ILE A 255 24.46 -4.50 -0.18
N THR A 256 23.90 -3.29 -0.10
CA THR A 256 22.46 -3.00 -0.17
C THR A 256 21.80 -3.67 -1.38
N TYR A 257 22.42 -3.56 -2.56
CA TYR A 257 21.87 -4.09 -3.80
C TYR A 257 22.04 -5.60 -3.91
N TYR A 258 23.17 -6.13 -3.43
CA TYR A 258 23.38 -7.57 -3.36
C TYR A 258 22.37 -8.21 -2.41
N TYR A 259 22.21 -7.66 -1.20
CA TYR A 259 21.25 -8.12 -0.20
C TYR A 259 19.83 -8.07 -0.75
N ALA A 260 19.39 -6.96 -1.33
CA ALA A 260 18.06 -6.85 -1.93
C ALA A 260 17.82 -7.88 -3.04
N ALA A 261 18.83 -8.15 -3.87
CA ALA A 261 18.75 -9.17 -4.92
C ALA A 261 18.72 -10.60 -4.33
N SER A 262 19.53 -10.89 -3.30
CA SER A 262 19.59 -12.21 -2.67
C SER A 262 18.34 -12.51 -1.82
N SER A 263 17.83 -11.54 -1.07
CA SER A 263 16.64 -11.71 -0.23
C SER A 263 15.39 -11.95 -1.09
N GLN A 264 15.28 -11.29 -2.25
CA GLN A 264 14.23 -11.60 -3.24
C GLN A 264 14.35 -12.98 -3.88
N VAL A 265 15.52 -13.62 -3.87
CA VAL A 265 15.69 -14.97 -4.43
C VAL A 265 15.53 -16.04 -3.35
N ASN A 266 15.86 -15.73 -2.10
CA ASN A 266 15.94 -16.68 -1.01
C ASN A 266 14.65 -16.79 -0.18
N MET A 267 13.81 -15.75 -0.10
CA MET A 267 12.54 -15.77 0.63
C MET A 267 11.40 -16.44 -0.16
N LYS A 268 11.61 -17.70 -0.58
CA LYS A 268 10.63 -18.47 -1.39
C LYS A 268 9.31 -18.66 -0.66
N MET A 269 9.31 -18.80 0.67
CA MET A 269 8.09 -19.05 1.45
C MET A 269 7.17 -17.80 1.52
N LEU A 270 7.74 -16.59 1.68
CA LEU A 270 7.01 -15.32 1.56
C LEU A 270 6.42 -15.10 0.17
N GLN A 271 7.11 -15.52 -0.89
CA GLN A 271 6.59 -15.41 -2.25
C GLN A 271 5.35 -16.28 -2.50
N GLU A 272 5.23 -17.39 -1.77
CA GLU A 272 4.07 -18.28 -1.85
C GLU A 272 2.95 -17.86 -0.90
N ALA A 273 3.27 -17.25 0.24
CA ALA A 273 2.30 -16.83 1.26
C ALA A 273 1.73 -15.41 1.05
N VAL A 274 2.50 -14.48 0.46
CA VAL A 274 2.09 -13.07 0.32
C VAL A 274 1.31 -12.87 -0.98
N MET A 275 0.08 -12.34 -0.87
CA MET A 275 -0.80 -12.08 -2.02
C MET A 275 -0.17 -11.23 -3.13
N GLU A 276 0.87 -10.48 -2.84
CA GLU A 276 1.54 -9.60 -3.80
C GLU A 276 2.28 -10.32 -4.93
N TRP A 277 2.63 -11.60 -4.73
CA TRP A 277 3.42 -12.39 -5.68
C TRP A 277 2.60 -13.30 -6.58
N ILE A 278 1.28 -13.41 -6.32
CA ILE A 278 0.41 -14.19 -7.19
C ILE A 278 0.25 -13.49 -8.54
N SER A 279 0.11 -14.29 -9.60
CA SER A 279 -0.17 -13.76 -10.94
C SER A 279 -1.51 -13.01 -10.97
N PRO A 280 -1.64 -11.88 -11.70
CA PRO A 280 -2.91 -11.16 -11.89
C PRO A 280 -4.03 -12.01 -12.52
N PHE A 281 -3.71 -13.17 -13.09
CA PHE A 281 -4.69 -14.12 -13.63
C PHE A 281 -5.17 -15.17 -12.63
N ASN A 282 -4.70 -15.12 -11.37
CA ASN A 282 -5.13 -16.06 -10.35
C ASN A 282 -6.65 -15.92 -10.08
N PRO A 283 -7.43 -17.02 -10.06
CA PRO A 283 -8.88 -16.97 -9.86
C PRO A 283 -9.34 -16.24 -8.60
N ARG A 284 -8.53 -16.18 -7.54
CA ARG A 284 -8.85 -15.47 -6.29
C ARG A 284 -8.95 -13.95 -6.44
N ILE A 285 -8.32 -13.40 -7.46
CA ILE A 285 -8.22 -11.95 -7.71
C ILE A 285 -8.71 -11.55 -9.11
N PHE A 286 -8.85 -12.52 -10.01
CA PHE A 286 -9.38 -12.31 -11.34
C PHE A 286 -10.80 -11.73 -11.24
N GLY A 287 -11.05 -10.61 -11.91
CA GLY A 287 -12.33 -9.91 -11.88
C GLY A 287 -12.54 -8.95 -10.71
N LYS A 288 -11.62 -8.88 -9.72
CA LYS A 288 -11.64 -7.78 -8.74
C LYS A 288 -11.49 -6.43 -9.46
N PHE A 289 -12.16 -5.40 -8.95
CA PHE A 289 -12.28 -4.11 -9.65
C PHE A 289 -10.92 -3.49 -10.04
N HIS A 290 -9.94 -3.46 -9.14
CA HIS A 290 -8.59 -2.94 -9.46
C HIS A 290 -7.92 -3.72 -10.60
N ASN A 291 -8.10 -5.04 -10.64
CA ASN A 291 -7.53 -5.88 -11.69
C ASN A 291 -8.21 -5.66 -13.03
N VAL A 292 -9.52 -5.40 -13.04
CA VAL A 292 -10.23 -4.99 -14.26
C VAL A 292 -9.64 -3.70 -14.82
N ILE A 293 -9.37 -2.70 -13.97
CA ILE A 293 -8.71 -1.47 -14.39
C ILE A 293 -7.31 -1.77 -14.96
N TYR A 294 -6.50 -2.58 -14.27
CA TYR A 294 -5.20 -3.01 -14.79
C TYR A 294 -5.33 -3.65 -16.19
N PHE A 295 -6.28 -4.56 -16.40
CA PHE A 295 -6.51 -5.18 -17.71
C PHE A 295 -6.96 -4.19 -18.79
N ILE A 296 -7.71 -3.14 -18.43
CA ILE A 296 -8.06 -2.05 -19.35
C ILE A 296 -6.79 -1.32 -19.82
N PHE A 297 -5.87 -1.00 -18.91
CA PHE A 297 -4.60 -0.37 -19.28
C PHE A 297 -3.70 -1.32 -20.08
N LEU A 298 -3.66 -2.61 -19.73
CA LEU A 298 -2.92 -3.63 -20.46
C LEU A 298 -3.44 -3.77 -21.91
N ALA A 299 -4.76 -3.87 -22.10
CA ALA A 299 -5.40 -3.87 -23.41
C ALA A 299 -5.18 -2.53 -24.15
N GLY A 300 -5.18 -1.44 -23.40
CA GLY A 300 -4.79 -0.10 -23.86
C GLY A 300 -3.40 -0.05 -24.50
N GLY A 301 -2.54 -1.02 -24.20
CA GLY A 301 -1.28 -1.28 -24.87
C GLY A 301 -1.35 -1.36 -26.39
N PHE A 302 -2.46 -1.85 -26.97
CA PHE A 302 -2.64 -1.84 -28.42
C PHE A 302 -2.64 -0.41 -29.00
N LEU A 303 -3.19 0.56 -28.25
CA LEU A 303 -3.14 1.97 -28.63
C LEU A 303 -1.70 2.50 -28.55
N ILE A 304 -0.95 2.12 -27.52
CA ILE A 304 0.47 2.49 -27.37
C ILE A 304 1.29 1.95 -28.54
N LEU A 305 1.12 0.67 -28.89
CA LEU A 305 1.82 0.06 -30.02
C LEU A 305 1.41 0.69 -31.36
N TYR A 306 0.13 1.03 -31.53
CA TYR A 306 -0.34 1.75 -32.72
C TYR A 306 0.27 3.15 -32.82
N TYR A 307 0.26 3.91 -31.72
CA TYR A 307 0.91 5.21 -31.61
C TYR A 307 2.40 5.11 -31.92
N ALA A 308 3.10 4.16 -31.29
CA ALA A 308 4.51 3.90 -31.49
C ALA A 308 4.83 3.60 -32.96
N LYS A 309 4.01 2.76 -33.62
CA LYS A 309 4.16 2.47 -35.05
C LYS A 309 3.96 3.72 -35.91
N LYS A 310 2.93 4.53 -35.63
CA LYS A 310 2.60 5.72 -36.43
C LYS A 310 3.58 6.87 -36.24
N LYS A 311 4.10 7.05 -35.03
CA LYS A 311 5.09 8.08 -34.70
C LYS A 311 6.54 7.60 -34.81
N LYS A 312 6.77 6.34 -35.18
CA LYS A 312 8.08 5.66 -35.13
C LYS A 312 8.73 5.78 -33.75
N ASP A 313 7.94 5.73 -32.69
CA ASP A 313 8.42 5.90 -31.32
C ASP A 313 8.79 4.55 -30.68
N LEU A 314 10.05 4.17 -30.84
CA LEU A 314 10.57 2.92 -30.30
C LEU A 314 10.50 2.86 -28.76
N LEU A 315 10.60 3.99 -28.07
CA LEU A 315 10.63 4.02 -26.60
C LEU A 315 9.27 3.58 -26.02
N ALA A 316 8.19 4.16 -26.54
CA ALA A 316 6.83 3.82 -26.11
C ALA A 316 6.53 2.32 -26.29
N ALA A 317 6.96 1.73 -27.42
CA ALA A 317 6.76 0.30 -27.68
C ALA A 317 7.62 -0.58 -26.75
N VAL A 318 8.91 -0.31 -26.62
CA VAL A 318 9.83 -1.13 -25.82
C VAL A 318 9.46 -1.08 -24.34
N LEU A 319 9.20 0.10 -23.79
CA LEU A 319 8.78 0.24 -22.39
C LEU A 319 7.46 -0.49 -22.12
N PHE A 320 6.46 -0.32 -23.00
CA PHE A 320 5.21 -1.05 -22.86
C PHE A 320 5.43 -2.57 -22.85
N LEU A 321 6.17 -3.12 -23.82
CA LEU A 321 6.38 -4.57 -23.92
C LEU A 321 7.12 -5.15 -22.71
N ILE A 322 8.21 -4.51 -22.26
CA ILE A 322 8.98 -4.99 -21.11
C ILE A 322 8.13 -4.95 -19.84
N LEU A 323 7.45 -3.83 -19.59
CA LEU A 323 6.65 -3.66 -18.37
C LEU A 323 5.39 -4.52 -18.38
N ALA A 324 4.74 -4.68 -19.54
CA ALA A 324 3.61 -5.58 -19.68
C ALA A 324 4.03 -7.03 -19.38
N LEU A 325 5.13 -7.51 -19.97
CA LEU A 325 5.61 -8.88 -19.68
C LEU A 325 5.96 -9.08 -18.20
N ASN A 326 6.52 -8.05 -17.55
CA ASN A 326 6.81 -8.12 -16.12
C ASN A 326 5.53 -8.09 -15.27
N SER A 327 4.53 -7.29 -15.63
CA SER A 327 3.27 -7.16 -14.88
C SER A 327 2.41 -8.42 -14.93
N LEU A 328 2.60 -9.31 -15.92
CA LEU A 328 1.91 -10.61 -15.97
C LEU A 328 2.42 -11.60 -14.90
N ARG A 329 3.60 -11.36 -14.32
CA ARG A 329 4.24 -12.29 -13.38
C ARG A 329 3.67 -12.22 -11.97
N ALA A 330 3.45 -11.00 -11.46
CA ALA A 330 3.02 -10.78 -10.08
C ALA A 330 2.22 -9.49 -9.95
N LEU A 331 1.24 -9.48 -9.04
CA LEU A 331 0.40 -8.31 -8.73
C LEU A 331 1.21 -7.06 -8.42
N ARG A 332 2.31 -7.17 -7.67
CA ARG A 332 3.15 -6.02 -7.31
C ARG A 332 3.63 -5.21 -8.52
N PHE A 333 3.91 -5.88 -9.64
CA PHE A 333 4.42 -5.24 -10.85
C PHE A 333 3.33 -4.56 -11.69
N THR A 334 2.04 -4.80 -11.39
CA THR A 334 0.92 -4.15 -12.09
C THR A 334 0.89 -2.65 -11.84
N VAL A 335 1.19 -2.23 -10.61
CA VAL A 335 1.19 -0.82 -10.22
C VAL A 335 2.37 -0.07 -10.83
N ASP A 336 3.56 -0.68 -10.86
CA ASP A 336 4.72 -0.14 -11.57
C ASP A 336 4.41 0.07 -13.06
N PHE A 337 3.82 -0.95 -13.69
CA PHE A 337 3.35 -0.87 -15.09
C PHE A 337 2.39 0.30 -15.29
N LEU A 338 1.38 0.43 -14.43
CA LEU A 338 0.37 1.49 -14.52
C LEU A 338 1.01 2.88 -14.45
N PHE A 339 1.86 3.16 -13.46
CA PHE A 339 2.50 4.48 -13.31
C PHE A 339 3.43 4.81 -14.48
N ILE A 340 4.26 3.87 -14.91
CA ILE A 340 5.27 4.17 -15.93
C ILE A 340 4.63 4.29 -17.32
N THR A 341 3.67 3.42 -17.65
CA THR A 341 3.04 3.41 -18.99
C THR A 341 1.93 4.45 -19.15
N PHE A 342 1.42 5.04 -18.06
CA PHE A 342 0.33 6.02 -18.08
C PHE A 342 0.56 7.14 -19.11
N ILE A 343 1.75 7.75 -19.14
CA ILE A 343 2.02 8.87 -20.06
C ILE A 343 1.90 8.44 -21.52
N PHE A 344 2.43 7.28 -21.89
CA PHE A 344 2.35 6.76 -23.25
C PHE A 344 0.94 6.34 -23.61
N PHE A 345 0.20 5.76 -22.67
CA PHE A 345 -1.21 5.43 -22.85
C PHE A 345 -2.04 6.67 -23.18
N ILE A 346 -1.90 7.74 -22.39
CA ILE A 346 -2.67 8.97 -22.62
C ILE A 346 -2.21 9.72 -23.88
N ALA A 347 -0.91 9.71 -24.19
CA ALA A 347 -0.41 10.23 -25.45
C ALA A 347 -1.00 9.47 -26.66
N ALA A 348 -1.12 8.15 -26.56
CA ALA A 348 -1.74 7.32 -27.59
C ALA A 348 -3.25 7.58 -27.73
N VAL A 349 -3.98 7.69 -26.62
CA VAL A 349 -5.41 8.07 -26.63
C VAL A 349 -5.59 9.43 -27.30
N SER A 350 -4.80 10.43 -26.92
CA SER A 350 -4.83 11.77 -27.52
C SER A 350 -4.54 11.74 -29.02
N TYR A 351 -3.55 10.94 -29.45
CA TYR A 351 -3.26 10.76 -30.86
C TYR A 351 -4.45 10.17 -31.63
N VAL A 352 -5.09 9.12 -31.12
CA VAL A 352 -6.28 8.51 -31.75
C VAL A 352 -7.43 9.53 -31.84
N LEU A 353 -7.66 10.30 -30.77
CA LEU A 353 -8.66 11.37 -30.77
C LEU A 353 -8.34 12.47 -31.80
N SER A 354 -7.06 12.78 -32.02
CA SER A 354 -6.65 13.82 -32.98
C SER A 354 -6.92 13.44 -34.44
N VAL A 355 -6.83 12.14 -34.77
CA VAL A 355 -7.04 11.58 -36.11
C VAL A 355 -8.52 11.22 -36.34
N PHE A 356 -9.37 11.36 -35.33
CA PHE A 356 -10.80 11.10 -35.44
C PHE A 356 -11.47 12.05 -36.44
N LYS A 357 -12.19 11.51 -37.43
CA LYS A 357 -12.74 12.27 -38.57
C LYS A 357 -13.77 13.34 -38.17
N ASN A 358 -14.51 13.12 -37.09
CA ASN A 358 -15.58 14.03 -36.69
C ASN A 358 -15.03 15.22 -35.89
N GLU A 359 -14.89 16.36 -36.56
CA GLU A 359 -14.31 17.57 -35.97
C GLU A 359 -15.13 18.12 -34.79
N LYS A 360 -16.46 17.97 -34.80
CA LYS A 360 -17.32 18.42 -33.69
C LYS A 360 -17.05 17.61 -32.43
N ILE A 361 -16.96 16.28 -32.55
CA ILE A 361 -16.66 15.40 -31.42
C ILE A 361 -15.24 15.67 -30.89
N ARG A 362 -14.25 15.75 -31.79
CA ARG A 362 -12.86 16.07 -31.45
C ARG A 362 -12.76 17.42 -30.72
N PHE A 363 -13.47 18.44 -31.21
CA PHE A 363 -13.52 19.75 -30.58
C PHE A 363 -14.16 19.68 -29.19
N SER A 364 -15.28 18.98 -29.04
CA SER A 364 -15.99 18.84 -27.77
C SER A 364 -15.15 18.14 -26.70
N ILE A 365 -14.46 17.05 -27.04
CA ILE A 365 -13.58 16.31 -26.11
C ILE A 365 -12.37 17.17 -25.67
N ASN A 366 -11.82 17.96 -26.58
CA ASN A 366 -10.61 18.73 -26.30
C ASN A 366 -10.87 20.07 -25.62
N HIS A 367 -11.97 20.74 -25.96
CA HIS A 367 -12.24 22.13 -25.56
C HIS A 367 -13.64 22.34 -24.97
N GLY A 368 -14.57 21.41 -25.18
CA GLY A 368 -15.97 21.55 -24.76
C GLY A 368 -16.11 21.62 -23.25
N ARG A 369 -16.84 22.64 -22.77
CA ARG A 369 -17.18 22.78 -21.34
C ARG A 369 -18.04 21.61 -20.85
N GLU A 370 -18.90 21.07 -21.71
CA GLU A 370 -19.85 20.00 -21.33
C GLU A 370 -19.12 18.72 -20.90
N VAL A 371 -18.02 18.36 -21.58
CA VAL A 371 -17.20 17.22 -21.20
C VAL A 371 -16.50 17.46 -19.85
N LYS A 372 -16.00 18.68 -19.61
CA LYS A 372 -15.37 19.04 -18.33
C LYS A 372 -16.38 19.02 -17.18
N LEU A 373 -17.59 19.52 -17.41
CA LEU A 373 -18.69 19.49 -16.44
C LEU A 373 -19.15 18.06 -16.17
N ALA A 374 -19.26 17.20 -17.20
CA ALA A 374 -19.59 15.79 -17.04
C ALA A 374 -18.53 15.05 -16.20
N VAL A 375 -17.24 15.22 -16.53
CA VAL A 375 -16.14 14.63 -15.72
C VAL A 375 -16.16 15.18 -14.29
N SER A 376 -16.38 16.49 -14.12
CA SER A 376 -16.50 17.11 -12.80
C SER A 376 -17.66 16.51 -12.00
N ALA A 377 -18.83 16.31 -12.62
CA ALA A 377 -20.00 15.71 -11.98
C ALA A 377 -19.73 14.27 -11.55
N ILE A 378 -19.07 13.46 -12.39
CA ILE A 378 -18.63 12.10 -12.03
C ILE A 378 -17.72 12.15 -10.80
N ILE A 379 -16.73 13.05 -10.77
CA ILE A 379 -15.81 13.16 -9.64
C ILE A 379 -16.53 13.62 -8.38
N VAL A 380 -17.49 14.55 -8.48
CA VAL A 380 -18.31 14.97 -7.34
C VAL A 380 -19.13 13.81 -6.78
N ILE A 381 -19.72 12.96 -7.63
CA ILE A 381 -20.42 11.74 -7.19
C ILE A 381 -19.46 10.80 -6.44
N LEU A 382 -18.23 10.63 -6.95
CA LEU A 382 -17.21 9.84 -6.27
C LEU A 382 -16.82 10.45 -4.92
N ILE A 383 -16.58 11.77 -4.85
CA ILE A 383 -16.28 12.49 -3.62
C ILE A 383 -17.39 12.27 -2.59
N ILE A 384 -18.66 12.39 -2.97
CA ILE A 384 -19.79 12.20 -2.05
C ILE A 384 -19.88 10.75 -1.56
N SER A 385 -19.43 9.78 -2.35
CA SER A 385 -19.48 8.36 -2.03
C SER A 385 -18.32 7.87 -1.14
N ILE A 386 -17.27 8.69 -0.97
CA ILE A 386 -16.11 8.37 -0.13
C ILE A 386 -16.46 8.52 1.37
N PRO A 387 -16.97 9.68 1.86
CA PRO A 387 -17.45 9.81 3.24
C PRO A 387 -18.54 8.77 3.55
N GLY A 388 -18.32 7.96 4.60
CA GLY A 388 -19.21 6.84 4.95
C GLY A 388 -18.84 5.50 4.29
N ASN A 389 -17.72 5.44 3.57
CA ASN A 389 -17.12 4.21 3.04
C ASN A 389 -18.00 3.43 2.05
N VAL A 390 -19.05 4.07 1.51
CA VAL A 390 -19.97 3.44 0.56
C VAL A 390 -19.23 3.00 -0.70
N LEU A 391 -18.34 3.87 -1.22
CA LEU A 391 -17.46 3.52 -2.34
C LEU A 391 -16.69 2.22 -2.08
N TYR A 392 -16.03 2.14 -0.92
CA TYR A 392 -15.15 1.02 -0.60
C TYR A 392 -15.92 -0.27 -0.29
N HIS A 393 -16.91 -0.24 0.60
CA HIS A 393 -17.60 -1.47 1.01
C HIS A 393 -18.65 -1.94 0.01
N LYS A 394 -19.46 -1.04 -0.56
CA LYS A 394 -20.59 -1.43 -1.42
C LYS A 394 -20.16 -1.68 -2.86
N TYR A 395 -19.27 -0.84 -3.40
CA TYR A 395 -18.93 -0.88 -4.82
C TYR A 395 -17.60 -1.57 -5.10
N LEU A 396 -16.60 -1.38 -4.24
CA LEU A 396 -15.28 -1.98 -4.41
C LEU A 396 -15.07 -3.27 -3.60
N THR A 397 -16.01 -3.60 -2.71
CA THR A 397 -15.92 -4.75 -1.79
C THR A 397 -14.55 -4.83 -1.10
N TYR A 398 -14.07 -3.70 -0.59
CA TYR A 398 -12.74 -3.56 -0.01
C TYR A 398 -12.82 -2.94 1.38
N SER A 399 -12.07 -3.49 2.33
CA SER A 399 -12.03 -3.01 3.70
C SER A 399 -11.12 -1.79 3.81
N ARG A 400 -11.71 -0.60 3.64
CA ARG A 400 -11.03 0.69 3.79
C ARG A 400 -11.96 1.69 4.45
N PHE A 401 -11.41 2.39 5.44
CA PHE A 401 -12.12 3.40 6.21
C PHE A 401 -11.55 4.78 5.91
N THR A 402 -12.41 5.71 5.53
CA THR A 402 -12.06 7.11 5.30
C THR A 402 -11.72 7.79 6.63
N GLY A 403 -10.71 8.66 6.63
CA GLY A 403 -10.31 9.43 7.80
C GLY A 403 -8.80 9.43 8.01
N THR A 404 -8.37 10.01 9.13
CA THR A 404 -6.97 9.95 9.58
C THR A 404 -6.88 9.04 10.81
N GLY A 405 -5.67 8.61 11.14
CA GLY A 405 -5.44 7.70 12.26
C GLY A 405 -5.40 6.23 11.84
N ILE A 406 -5.52 5.38 12.83
CA ILE A 406 -5.53 3.92 12.67
C ILE A 406 -6.97 3.42 12.72
N ASP A 407 -7.25 2.33 12.03
CA ASP A 407 -8.46 1.56 12.26
C ASP A 407 -8.30 0.80 13.59
N THR A 408 -8.91 1.34 14.63
CA THR A 408 -8.88 0.81 16.00
C THR A 408 -9.61 -0.53 16.14
N GLU A 409 -10.42 -0.89 15.14
CA GLU A 409 -11.01 -2.22 15.07
C GLU A 409 -9.99 -3.22 14.49
N TYR A 410 -9.13 -2.82 13.54
CA TYR A 410 -8.12 -3.71 12.97
C TYR A 410 -6.89 -3.82 13.89
N TYR A 411 -6.31 -2.68 14.29
CA TYR A 411 -5.22 -2.64 15.26
C TYR A 411 -5.83 -2.57 16.67
N PRO A 412 -5.56 -3.56 17.54
CA PRO A 412 -6.32 -3.75 18.78
C PRO A 412 -5.87 -2.78 19.88
N GLU A 413 -6.10 -1.49 19.67
CA GLU A 413 -5.70 -0.39 20.55
C GLU A 413 -6.17 -0.62 21.99
N LYS A 414 -7.42 -1.07 22.17
CA LYS A 414 -7.96 -1.39 23.50
C LYS A 414 -7.19 -2.49 24.23
N MET A 415 -6.74 -3.53 23.53
CA MET A 415 -5.93 -4.58 24.13
C MET A 415 -4.54 -4.06 24.52
N PHE A 416 -3.92 -3.22 23.68
CA PHE A 416 -2.62 -2.63 23.98
C PHE A 416 -2.69 -1.62 25.13
N ASN A 417 -3.77 -0.85 25.24
CA ASN A 417 -4.04 -0.02 26.40
C ASN A 417 -4.18 -0.88 27.67
N PHE A 418 -4.92 -1.98 27.60
CA PHE A 418 -5.02 -2.93 28.73
C PHE A 418 -3.66 -3.51 29.14
N ILE A 419 -2.81 -3.90 28.18
CA ILE A 419 -1.44 -4.38 28.44
C ILE A 419 -0.59 -3.30 29.11
N LYS A 420 -0.77 -2.04 28.73
CA LYS A 420 -0.06 -0.89 29.29
C LYS A 420 -0.52 -0.58 30.72
N GLU A 421 -1.82 -0.46 30.93
CA GLU A 421 -2.46 -0.14 32.21
C GLU A 421 -2.15 -1.20 33.28
N ASN A 422 -2.09 -2.47 32.89
CA ASN A 422 -1.77 -3.58 33.78
C ASN A 422 -0.28 -3.94 33.82
N ASN A 423 0.58 -3.12 33.20
CA ASN A 423 2.03 -3.29 33.19
C ASN A 423 2.53 -4.65 32.66
N ILE A 424 1.73 -5.37 31.85
CA ILE A 424 2.03 -6.73 31.41
C ILE A 424 3.33 -6.78 30.58
N HIS A 425 3.53 -5.78 29.71
CA HIS A 425 4.72 -5.63 28.86
C HIS A 425 6.04 -5.36 29.62
N ASN A 426 5.97 -4.95 30.90
CA ASN A 426 7.15 -4.83 31.75
C ASN A 426 7.31 -6.04 32.68
N THR A 427 6.21 -6.68 33.07
CA THR A 427 6.21 -7.89 33.91
C THR A 427 6.64 -9.13 33.13
N GLY A 428 6.24 -9.24 31.86
CA GLY A 428 6.67 -10.29 30.94
C GLY A 428 7.73 -9.78 29.97
N GLU A 429 8.68 -10.63 29.62
CA GLU A 429 9.77 -10.32 28.69
C GLU A 429 9.62 -11.03 27.34
N ARG A 430 8.90 -12.15 27.31
CA ARG A 430 8.77 -13.03 26.14
C ARG A 430 7.32 -13.14 25.68
N PRO A 431 6.77 -12.15 24.96
CA PRO A 431 5.47 -12.30 24.32
C PRO A 431 5.52 -13.40 23.27
N PHE A 432 4.45 -14.17 23.12
CA PHE A 432 4.04 -14.66 21.81
C PHE A 432 3.11 -13.60 21.22
N ASN A 433 3.31 -13.20 19.97
CA ASN A 433 2.41 -12.29 19.27
C ASN A 433 2.10 -12.85 17.88
N THR A 434 0.89 -12.62 17.40
CA THR A 434 0.59 -12.94 16.00
C THR A 434 1.22 -11.91 15.07
N PHE A 435 1.50 -12.34 13.85
CA PHE A 435 2.16 -11.59 12.78
C PHE A 435 1.56 -10.19 12.58
N GLU A 436 0.23 -10.08 12.61
CA GLU A 436 -0.55 -8.87 12.36
C GLU A 436 -0.28 -7.76 13.38
N CYS A 437 0.28 -8.08 14.55
CA CYS A 437 0.49 -7.14 15.63
C CYS A 437 1.95 -6.96 16.06
N GLY A 438 2.91 -7.66 15.43
CA GLY A 438 4.33 -7.55 15.78
C GLY A 438 4.85 -6.12 15.63
N GLY A 439 4.69 -5.52 14.44
CA GLY A 439 5.07 -4.11 14.23
C GLY A 439 4.35 -3.16 15.20
N TYR A 440 3.05 -3.37 15.43
CA TYR A 440 2.27 -2.55 16.37
C TYR A 440 2.78 -2.67 17.82
N PHE A 441 3.27 -3.85 18.21
CA PHE A 441 3.90 -4.08 19.50
C PHE A 441 5.17 -3.26 19.67
N LEU A 442 6.07 -3.31 18.69
CA LEU A 442 7.31 -2.55 18.71
C LEU A 442 7.07 -1.04 18.83
N TRP A 443 6.03 -0.54 18.14
CA TRP A 443 5.67 0.86 18.18
C TRP A 443 5.11 1.33 19.53
N ASN A 444 4.28 0.49 20.16
CA ASN A 444 3.62 0.81 21.43
C ASN A 444 4.52 0.58 22.66
N PHE A 445 5.49 -0.33 22.58
CA PHE A 445 6.37 -0.68 23.68
C PHE A 445 7.86 -0.54 23.30
N PRO A 446 8.38 0.70 23.27
CA PRO A 446 9.77 0.95 22.90
C PRO A 446 10.77 0.23 23.80
N GLY A 447 11.77 -0.39 23.20
CA GLY A 447 12.78 -1.17 23.92
C GLY A 447 12.31 -2.55 24.38
N LYS A 448 11.04 -2.93 24.16
CA LYS A 448 10.58 -4.30 24.33
C LYS A 448 10.75 -5.07 23.03
N LYS A 449 10.97 -6.38 23.18
CA LYS A 449 11.16 -7.28 22.05
C LYS A 449 9.94 -8.15 21.83
N ASP A 450 9.56 -8.32 20.57
CA ASP A 450 8.49 -9.22 20.17
C ASP A 450 9.03 -10.61 19.81
N PHE A 451 8.13 -11.56 19.52
CA PHE A 451 8.53 -12.88 19.04
C PHE A 451 8.72 -12.90 17.52
N PHE A 452 7.81 -12.28 16.77
CA PHE A 452 7.81 -12.35 15.31
C PHE A 452 7.01 -11.20 14.71
N ASP A 453 7.54 -10.58 13.65
CA ASP A 453 6.87 -9.49 12.92
C ASP A 453 7.06 -9.62 11.40
N SER A 454 6.48 -8.66 10.68
CA SER A 454 6.42 -8.63 9.22
C SER A 454 7.74 -8.31 8.52
N ARG A 455 8.82 -8.00 9.24
CA ARG A 455 10.17 -7.92 8.66
C ARG A 455 10.67 -9.28 8.24
N ASP A 456 10.16 -10.36 8.86
CA ASP A 456 10.46 -11.76 8.56
C ASP A 456 11.93 -12.02 8.19
N LEU A 457 12.81 -11.80 9.16
CA LEU A 457 14.25 -11.78 8.92
C LEU A 457 14.85 -13.18 8.67
N ASN A 458 14.10 -14.26 8.96
CA ASN A 458 14.65 -15.61 9.00
C ASN A 458 13.59 -16.70 8.74
N ASP A 459 13.76 -17.43 7.64
CA ASP A 459 12.88 -18.55 7.23
C ASP A 459 12.75 -19.65 8.30
N PHE A 460 13.81 -19.90 9.09
CA PHE A 460 13.74 -20.85 10.20
C PHE A 460 12.74 -20.37 11.25
N ILE A 461 12.85 -19.11 11.68
CA ILE A 461 11.94 -18.53 12.68
C ILE A 461 10.52 -18.41 12.14
N MET A 462 10.34 -18.07 10.86
CA MET A 462 9.02 -18.14 10.20
C MET A 462 8.43 -19.55 10.30
N ASN A 463 9.21 -20.60 10.02
CA ASN A 463 8.73 -21.98 10.13
C ASN A 463 8.42 -22.38 11.59
N GLU A 464 9.22 -21.92 12.55
CA GLU A 464 8.94 -22.10 13.99
C GLU A 464 7.62 -21.42 14.38
N TYR A 465 7.42 -20.18 13.95
CA TYR A 465 6.20 -19.41 14.16
C TYR A 465 4.98 -20.10 13.54
N GLN A 466 5.06 -20.54 12.29
CA GLN A 466 3.97 -21.27 11.62
C GLN A 466 3.67 -22.62 12.30
N THR A 467 4.70 -23.33 12.77
CA THR A 467 4.51 -24.56 13.53
C THR A 467 3.71 -24.30 14.81
N ILE A 468 4.05 -23.24 15.55
CA ILE A 468 3.31 -22.83 16.75
C ILE A 468 1.89 -22.42 16.38
N LEU A 469 1.74 -21.46 15.47
CA LEU A 469 0.46 -20.85 15.11
C LEU A 469 -0.53 -21.88 14.57
N SER A 470 -0.12 -22.73 13.62
CA SER A 470 -0.97 -23.74 12.97
C SER A 470 -1.00 -25.09 13.71
N LYS A 471 -0.34 -25.19 14.87
CA LYS A 471 -0.24 -26.42 15.68
C LYS A 471 0.27 -27.63 14.89
N LEU A 472 1.30 -27.42 14.07
CA LEU A 472 1.95 -28.54 13.36
C LEU A 472 2.65 -29.46 14.37
N PRO A 473 2.98 -30.71 14.01
CA PRO A 473 3.59 -31.66 14.96
C PRO A 473 4.80 -31.08 15.69
N GLY A 474 4.78 -31.16 17.03
CA GLY A 474 5.84 -30.63 17.91
C GLY A 474 5.66 -29.19 18.36
N TYR A 475 4.52 -28.54 18.08
CA TYR A 475 4.27 -27.15 18.48
C TYR A 475 4.28 -26.93 19.99
N GLU A 476 3.80 -27.89 20.80
CA GLU A 476 3.80 -27.76 22.27
C GLU A 476 5.22 -27.62 22.81
N LYS A 477 6.14 -28.46 22.30
CA LYS A 477 7.56 -28.38 22.66
C LYS A 477 8.15 -27.02 22.31
N LYS A 478 7.80 -26.44 21.16
CA LYS A 478 8.28 -25.10 20.79
C LYS A 478 7.76 -24.02 21.73
N ILE A 479 6.50 -24.09 22.15
CA ILE A 479 5.93 -23.17 23.16
C ILE A 479 6.72 -23.26 24.47
N GLU A 480 7.12 -24.47 24.88
CA GLU A 480 7.96 -24.71 26.05
C GLU A 480 9.38 -24.16 25.85
N ASP A 481 10.01 -24.45 24.72
CA ASP A 481 11.40 -24.05 24.38
C ASP A 481 11.55 -22.52 24.32
N TYR A 482 10.60 -21.81 23.71
CA TYR A 482 10.61 -20.33 23.67
C TYR A 482 10.25 -19.71 25.02
N ASN A 483 9.57 -20.46 25.88
CA ASN A 483 9.15 -20.06 27.23
C ASN A 483 8.40 -18.71 27.24
N PHE A 484 7.31 -18.63 26.49
CA PHE A 484 6.48 -17.43 26.44
C PHE A 484 5.84 -17.11 27.80
N ASP A 485 5.80 -15.82 28.14
CA ASP A 485 5.21 -15.28 29.36
C ASP A 485 3.72 -14.92 29.19
N TYR A 486 3.36 -14.43 28.02
CA TYR A 486 2.00 -14.00 27.65
C TYR A 486 1.84 -14.13 26.14
N ALA A 487 0.60 -14.24 25.66
CA ALA A 487 0.27 -14.42 24.24
C ALA A 487 -0.74 -13.37 23.79
N ILE A 488 -0.36 -12.59 22.78
CA ILE A 488 -1.17 -11.59 22.08
C ILE A 488 -1.67 -12.23 20.79
N CYS A 489 -2.95 -12.56 20.72
CA CYS A 489 -3.55 -13.15 19.53
C CYS A 489 -4.50 -12.16 18.87
N VAL A 490 -4.14 -11.66 17.68
CA VAL A 490 -4.98 -10.75 16.89
C VAL A 490 -5.48 -11.49 15.66
N ILE A 491 -6.80 -11.68 15.59
CA ILE A 491 -7.47 -12.41 14.52
C ILE A 491 -8.71 -11.61 14.08
N PRO A 492 -8.60 -10.81 13.01
CA PRO A 492 -9.68 -9.92 12.57
C PRO A 492 -11.02 -10.62 12.27
N ASP A 493 -10.98 -11.87 11.82
CA ASP A 493 -12.14 -12.60 11.29
C ASP A 493 -12.76 -13.62 12.26
N ILE A 494 -12.37 -13.62 13.54
CA ILE A 494 -12.77 -14.63 14.52
C ILE A 494 -14.29 -14.70 14.79
N VAL A 495 -15.04 -13.61 14.57
CA VAL A 495 -16.51 -13.61 14.70
C VAL A 495 -17.18 -14.29 13.50
N SER A 496 -16.74 -13.98 12.28
CA SER A 496 -17.28 -14.57 11.04
C SER A 496 -16.78 -16.00 10.81
N GLU A 497 -15.58 -16.29 11.29
CA GLU A 497 -14.86 -17.55 11.10
C GLU A 497 -14.32 -18.10 12.42
N PRO A 498 -15.19 -18.47 13.38
CA PRO A 498 -14.76 -18.92 14.70
C PRO A 498 -13.84 -20.16 14.64
N GLN A 499 -13.92 -20.96 13.56
CA GLN A 499 -13.08 -22.14 13.33
C GLN A 499 -11.58 -21.83 13.40
N ILE A 500 -11.18 -20.59 13.12
CA ILE A 500 -9.79 -20.15 13.20
C ILE A 500 -9.24 -20.37 14.62
N MET A 501 -10.02 -20.12 15.67
CA MET A 501 -9.59 -20.41 17.04
C MET A 501 -9.23 -21.88 17.25
N LYS A 502 -10.00 -22.78 16.64
CA LYS A 502 -9.80 -24.23 16.75
C LYS A 502 -8.62 -24.70 15.88
N GLN A 503 -8.34 -24.03 14.78
CA GLN A 503 -7.24 -24.37 13.86
C GLN A 503 -5.89 -23.81 14.34
N THR A 504 -5.90 -22.75 15.14
CA THR A 504 -4.69 -22.07 15.61
C THR A 504 -4.30 -22.44 17.05
N VAL A 505 -3.15 -21.93 17.49
CA VAL A 505 -2.62 -22.07 18.85
C VAL A 505 -3.56 -21.56 19.96
N ILE A 506 -4.54 -20.71 19.63
CA ILE A 506 -5.55 -20.23 20.58
C ILE A 506 -6.27 -21.39 21.26
N SER A 507 -6.55 -22.48 20.54
CA SER A 507 -7.19 -23.64 21.15
C SER A 507 -6.33 -24.26 22.24
N TYR A 508 -5.00 -24.24 22.08
CA TYR A 508 -4.08 -24.76 23.10
C TYR A 508 -4.10 -23.87 24.34
N PHE A 509 -4.00 -22.54 24.19
CA PHE A 509 -4.10 -21.63 25.34
C PHE A 509 -5.44 -21.74 26.05
N SER A 510 -6.55 -21.83 25.30
CA SER A 510 -7.90 -21.92 25.86
C SER A 510 -8.17 -23.25 26.58
N GLN A 511 -7.58 -24.36 26.12
CA GLN A 511 -7.78 -25.69 26.70
C GLN A 511 -6.83 -26.02 27.86
N ASN A 512 -5.83 -25.17 28.13
CA ASN A 512 -4.86 -25.38 29.21
C ASN A 512 -4.96 -24.30 30.31
N PRO A 513 -6.12 -24.12 30.98
CA PRO A 513 -6.37 -23.03 31.93
C PRO A 513 -5.56 -23.11 33.23
N LYS A 514 -4.83 -24.21 33.45
CA LYS A 514 -3.86 -24.34 34.55
C LYS A 514 -2.55 -23.60 34.24
N VAL A 515 -2.20 -23.51 32.96
CA VAL A 515 -0.96 -22.90 32.47
C VAL A 515 -1.22 -21.51 31.90
N TRP A 516 -2.33 -21.31 31.19
CA TRP A 516 -2.65 -20.07 30.50
C TRP A 516 -3.96 -19.48 31.01
N LYS A 517 -3.97 -18.18 31.30
CA LYS A 517 -5.13 -17.44 31.80
C LYS A 517 -5.54 -16.39 30.78
N LEU A 518 -6.78 -16.46 30.30
CA LEU A 518 -7.34 -15.41 29.45
C LEU A 518 -7.70 -14.21 30.33
N VAL A 519 -7.06 -13.07 30.09
CA VAL A 519 -7.26 -11.85 30.92
C VAL A 519 -7.90 -10.70 30.15
N TYR A 520 -7.90 -10.79 28.82
CA TYR A 520 -8.61 -9.84 27.97
C TYR A 520 -9.06 -10.53 26.68
N TRP A 521 -10.24 -10.18 26.19
CA TRP A 521 -10.66 -10.55 24.84
C TRP A 521 -11.63 -9.51 24.28
N ASN A 522 -11.67 -9.38 22.96
CA ASN A 522 -12.73 -8.72 22.21
C ASN A 522 -13.08 -9.53 20.96
N ASP A 523 -13.88 -8.97 20.06
CA ASP A 523 -14.33 -9.64 18.84
C ASP A 523 -13.23 -9.90 17.81
N ARG A 524 -11.98 -9.51 18.08
CA ARG A 524 -10.84 -9.63 17.15
C ARG A 524 -9.53 -10.01 17.81
N SER A 525 -9.47 -10.07 19.13
CA SER A 525 -8.22 -10.27 19.85
C SER A 525 -8.42 -10.95 21.20
N LEU A 526 -7.42 -11.74 21.59
CA LEU A 526 -7.35 -12.45 22.85
C LEU A 526 -5.96 -12.26 23.46
N LEU A 527 -5.92 -12.00 24.77
CA LEU A 527 -4.68 -11.88 25.54
C LEU A 527 -4.67 -12.94 26.64
N PHE A 528 -3.66 -13.80 26.56
CA PHE A 528 -3.39 -14.79 27.59
C PHE A 528 -2.14 -14.41 28.37
N VAL A 529 -2.12 -14.65 29.67
CA VAL A 529 -0.90 -14.63 30.49
C VAL A 529 -0.61 -16.02 31.02
N LYS A 530 0.66 -16.39 31.14
CA LYS A 530 1.06 -17.64 31.78
C LYS A 530 0.81 -17.53 33.28
N ASN A 531 0.33 -18.60 33.90
CA ASN A 531 0.01 -18.66 35.32
C ASN A 531 1.31 -18.69 36.15
N LEU A 532 1.89 -17.50 36.34
CA LEU A 532 3.13 -17.27 37.06
C LEU A 532 2.88 -16.27 38.19
N PRO A 533 3.62 -16.33 39.32
CA PRO A 533 3.45 -15.39 40.44
C PRO A 533 3.53 -13.92 40.01
N LYS A 534 4.38 -13.60 39.03
CA LYS A 534 4.51 -12.24 38.51
C LYS A 534 3.22 -11.66 37.88
N PHE A 535 2.29 -12.52 37.44
CA PHE A 535 1.00 -12.12 36.87
C PHE A 535 -0.17 -12.31 37.85
N GLU A 536 0.07 -12.68 39.11
CA GLU A 536 -0.98 -13.01 40.09
C GLU A 536 -2.03 -11.91 40.22
N LYS A 537 -1.60 -10.65 40.31
CA LYS A 537 -2.50 -9.50 40.37
C LYS A 537 -3.44 -9.43 39.15
N VAL A 538 -2.87 -9.45 37.94
CA VAL A 538 -3.64 -9.36 36.69
C VAL A 538 -4.61 -10.53 36.55
N ILE A 539 -4.18 -11.74 36.91
CA ILE A 539 -5.02 -12.93 36.89
C ILE A 539 -6.19 -12.79 37.86
N SER A 540 -5.93 -12.37 39.11
CA SER A 540 -6.97 -12.23 40.13
C SER A 540 -8.04 -11.19 39.79
N GLU A 541 -7.65 -10.13 39.09
CA GLU A 541 -8.54 -9.00 38.75
C GLU A 541 -9.29 -9.19 37.42
N HIS A 542 -8.70 -9.92 36.46
CA HIS A 542 -9.15 -9.91 35.07
C HIS A 542 -9.36 -11.29 34.42
N GLU A 543 -9.13 -12.41 35.11
CA GLU A 543 -9.31 -13.74 34.50
C GLU A 543 -10.76 -13.99 34.04
N TYR A 544 -10.90 -14.32 32.75
CA TYR A 544 -12.08 -14.91 32.17
C TYR A 544 -11.95 -16.43 32.13
N LYS A 545 -12.70 -17.11 33.00
CA LYS A 545 -12.74 -18.56 33.16
C LYS A 545 -13.90 -19.20 32.41
N TYR A 546 -15.08 -18.58 32.40
CA TYR A 546 -16.29 -19.19 31.82
C TYR A 546 -16.78 -18.45 30.58
N ILE A 547 -16.91 -17.13 30.65
CA ILE A 547 -17.40 -16.23 29.60
C ILE A 547 -16.24 -15.90 28.63
N THR A 548 -15.93 -16.85 27.75
CA THR A 548 -14.90 -16.71 26.72
C THR A 548 -15.47 -17.03 25.33
N PRO A 549 -14.92 -16.44 24.24
CA PRO A 549 -15.31 -16.79 22.88
C PRO A 549 -15.10 -18.28 22.59
N TYR A 550 -14.00 -18.85 23.06
CA TYR A 550 -13.67 -20.26 22.85
C TYR A 550 -14.67 -21.21 23.51
N ASN A 551 -15.05 -20.94 24.77
CA ASN A 551 -16.02 -21.77 25.48
C ASN A 551 -17.40 -21.69 24.82
N TYR A 552 -17.84 -20.49 24.44
CA TYR A 552 -19.11 -20.30 23.75
C TYR A 552 -19.20 -21.09 22.44
N CYS A 553 -18.13 -21.08 21.63
CA CYS A 553 -18.09 -21.78 20.35
C CYS A 553 -17.85 -23.29 20.48
N TYR A 554 -16.98 -23.73 21.41
CA TYR A 554 -16.41 -25.09 21.39
C TYR A 554 -16.45 -25.85 22.72
N GLN A 555 -16.69 -25.19 23.86
CA GLN A 555 -16.74 -25.84 25.19
C GLN A 555 -17.94 -25.35 26.00
N LYS A 556 -19.15 -25.50 25.42
CA LYS A 556 -20.41 -25.04 26.03
C LYS A 556 -20.64 -25.64 27.41
N ASN A 557 -20.21 -26.88 27.63
CA ASN A 557 -20.27 -27.56 28.92
C ASN A 557 -19.48 -26.82 30.02
N ILE A 558 -18.32 -26.23 29.71
CA ILE A 558 -17.54 -25.43 30.68
C ILE A 558 -18.29 -24.15 31.02
N LEU A 559 -18.85 -23.49 29.99
CA LEU A 559 -19.64 -22.28 30.18
C LEU A 559 -20.88 -22.57 31.04
N GLU A 560 -21.63 -23.62 30.72
CA GLU A 560 -22.83 -24.07 31.45
C GLU A 560 -22.50 -24.46 32.90
N LYS A 561 -21.40 -25.18 33.11
CA LYS A 561 -20.91 -25.49 34.46
C LYS A 561 -20.62 -24.22 35.27
N GLY A 562 -20.05 -23.18 34.63
CA GLY A 562 -19.88 -21.87 35.26
C GLY A 562 -21.21 -21.22 35.66
N MET A 563 -22.24 -21.37 34.83
CA MET A 563 -23.59 -20.85 35.11
C MET A 563 -24.28 -21.59 36.26
N GLU A 564 -23.98 -22.87 36.45
CA GLU A 564 -24.62 -23.73 37.45
C GLU A 564 -23.87 -23.70 38.79
N GLU A 565 -22.55 -23.81 38.77
CA GLU A 565 -21.73 -23.97 39.98
C GLU A 565 -21.12 -22.66 40.49
N ASN A 566 -20.97 -21.63 39.62
CA ASN A 566 -20.29 -20.38 39.98
C ASN A 566 -20.93 -19.15 39.32
N ILE A 567 -22.25 -19.03 39.46
CA ILE A 567 -23.07 -18.05 38.75
C ILE A 567 -22.66 -16.60 39.00
N GLU A 568 -22.25 -16.24 40.22
CA GLU A 568 -21.86 -14.85 40.54
C GLU A 568 -20.54 -14.46 39.88
N TYR A 569 -19.59 -15.40 39.77
CA TYR A 569 -18.35 -15.16 39.03
C TYR A 569 -18.64 -14.99 37.53
N ALA A 570 -19.45 -15.87 36.94
CA ALA A 570 -19.86 -15.77 35.53
C ALA A 570 -20.63 -14.45 35.25
N LYS A 571 -21.49 -14.00 36.18
CA LYS A 571 -22.15 -12.69 36.09
C LYS A 571 -21.14 -11.54 36.15
N ASN A 572 -20.13 -11.62 37.00
CA ASN A 572 -19.11 -10.57 37.12
C ASN A 572 -18.27 -10.46 35.84
N GLU A 573 -17.83 -11.58 35.27
CA GLU A 573 -17.14 -11.62 33.98
C GLU A 573 -17.98 -10.95 32.88
N LEU A 574 -19.27 -11.30 32.81
CA LEU A 574 -20.17 -10.72 31.82
C LEU A 574 -20.39 -9.21 32.04
N ARG A 575 -20.57 -8.77 33.30
CA ARG A 575 -20.72 -7.34 33.63
C ARG A 575 -19.47 -6.55 33.27
N ASN A 576 -18.28 -7.07 33.60
CA ASN A 576 -17.01 -6.47 33.20
C ASN A 576 -16.92 -6.37 31.67
N LYS A 577 -17.26 -7.45 30.95
CA LYS A 577 -17.23 -7.43 29.49
C LYS A 577 -18.22 -6.43 28.87
N VAL A 578 -19.43 -6.31 29.41
CA VAL A 578 -20.43 -5.32 28.96
C VAL A 578 -19.94 -3.89 29.20
N ARG A 579 -19.28 -3.64 30.34
CA ARG A 579 -18.70 -2.34 30.67
C ARG A 579 -17.54 -1.99 29.72
N ASP A 580 -16.65 -2.94 29.48
CA ASP A 580 -15.39 -2.69 28.78
C ASP A 580 -15.56 -2.72 27.24
N ASP A 581 -16.55 -3.47 26.73
CA ASP A 581 -16.81 -3.62 25.31
C ASP A 581 -18.30 -3.92 24.99
N PRO A 582 -19.19 -2.92 25.14
CA PRO A 582 -20.64 -3.11 25.00
C PRO A 582 -21.05 -3.53 23.59
N ASN A 583 -20.25 -3.27 22.56
CA ASN A 583 -20.61 -3.59 21.18
C ASN A 583 -20.20 -5.01 20.74
N SER A 584 -19.56 -5.80 21.61
CA SER A 584 -19.09 -7.14 21.27
C SER A 584 -20.24 -8.04 20.80
N ILE A 585 -20.06 -8.64 19.63
CA ILE A 585 -20.93 -9.61 18.98
C ILE A 585 -20.91 -10.92 19.75
N PHE A 586 -19.73 -11.41 20.16
CA PHE A 586 -19.65 -12.62 20.99
C PHE A 586 -20.40 -12.42 22.31
N MET A 587 -20.19 -11.28 22.98
CA MET A 587 -20.89 -10.97 24.22
C MET A 587 -22.41 -10.92 24.01
N ARG A 588 -22.90 -10.22 22.98
CA ARG A 588 -24.34 -10.17 22.65
C ARG A 588 -24.92 -11.56 22.39
N ASN A 589 -24.22 -12.41 21.66
CA ASN A 589 -24.64 -13.78 21.37
C ASN A 589 -24.70 -14.65 22.64
N ILE A 590 -23.72 -14.51 23.54
CA ILE A 590 -23.73 -15.17 24.86
C ILE A 590 -24.94 -14.70 25.67
N ILE A 591 -25.21 -13.39 25.74
CA ILE A 591 -26.38 -12.86 26.47
C ILE A 591 -27.69 -13.31 25.83
N GLN A 592 -27.79 -13.34 24.52
CA GLN A 592 -29.00 -13.80 23.84
C GLN A 592 -29.29 -15.28 24.16
N THR A 593 -28.23 -16.08 24.28
CA THR A 593 -28.34 -17.52 24.55
C THR A 593 -28.57 -17.82 26.04
N TYR A 594 -27.88 -17.11 26.94
CA TYR A 594 -27.82 -17.43 28.38
C TYR A 594 -28.35 -16.33 29.31
N GLY A 595 -28.73 -15.17 28.79
CA GLY A 595 -29.10 -13.97 29.57
C GLY A 595 -30.27 -14.18 30.53
N LYS A 596 -31.25 -15.02 30.16
CA LYS A 596 -32.35 -15.43 31.05
C LYS A 596 -31.86 -16.19 32.29
N LYS A 597 -30.85 -17.06 32.13
CA LYS A 597 -30.24 -17.79 33.25
C LYS A 597 -29.37 -16.87 34.12
N LEU A 598 -28.78 -15.84 33.52
CA LEU A 598 -27.88 -14.90 34.19
C LEU A 598 -28.57 -13.74 34.90
N ASN A 599 -29.89 -13.53 34.71
CA ASN A 599 -30.60 -12.33 35.15
C ASN A 599 -29.93 -11.01 34.68
N VAL A 600 -29.31 -11.05 33.51
CA VAL A 600 -28.70 -9.87 32.87
C VAL A 600 -29.61 -9.46 31.72
N ILE A 601 -30.37 -8.38 31.92
CA ILE A 601 -31.21 -7.79 30.87
C ILE A 601 -30.34 -6.80 30.09
N TYR A 602 -30.07 -7.11 28.84
CA TYR A 602 -29.50 -6.16 27.88
C TYR A 602 -30.62 -5.21 27.46
N LYS A 603 -30.46 -3.91 27.71
CA LYS A 603 -31.39 -2.87 27.20
C LYS A 603 -30.94 -2.36 25.86
#